data_AF-A0A2A2M4H6-F1
#
_entry.id   AF-A0A2A2M4H6-F1
#
_cell.length_a   1.000
_cell.length_b   1.000
_cell.length_c   1.000
_cell.angle_alpha   90.00
_cell.angle_beta   90.00
_cell.angle_gamma   90.00
#
_symmetry.space_group_name_H-M   'P 1'
#
loop_
_entity.id
_entity.type
_entity.pdbx_description
1 polymer ?
#
loop_
_entity_poly.entity_id
_entity_poly.type
_entity_poly.pdbx_seq_one_letter_code
_entity_poly.pdbx_strand_id
1 'polypeptide(L)'
;MTEVEVKREEYNPYAVLRLGQGASTSEAKKAYHELSKVHHPDRGGDPVGFDQLAKAYQALTEEEARKNWELYGNPDGPQGYPVFSLI
;
A
#
# COMPACT_ATOMS: atom_id res chain seq x y z
N MET A 1 -32.44 4.68 14.11
CA MET A 1 -31.24 5.28 13.51
C MET A 1 -30.08 4.37 13.86
N THR A 2 -29.61 3.55 12.93
CA THR A 2 -28.46 2.66 13.17
C THR A 2 -27.21 3.41 12.75
N GLU A 3 -26.32 3.65 13.71
CA GLU A 3 -24.99 4.20 13.51
C GLU A 3 -24.24 3.32 12.50
N VAL A 4 -23.84 3.91 11.37
CA VAL A 4 -22.93 3.27 10.44
C VAL A 4 -21.55 3.34 11.09
N GLU A 5 -21.13 2.23 11.68
CA GLU A 5 -19.77 2.05 12.21
C GLU A 5 -18.78 2.21 11.05
N VAL A 6 -18.15 3.39 10.95
CA VAL A 6 -17.13 3.67 9.94
C VAL A 6 -15.91 2.83 10.27
N LYS A 7 -15.87 1.58 9.77
CA LYS A 7 -14.63 0.80 9.72
C LYS A 7 -13.64 1.58 8.85
N ARG A 8 -12.66 2.22 9.49
CA ARG A 8 -11.47 2.69 8.80
C ARG A 8 -10.79 1.45 8.27
N GLU A 9 -10.89 1.19 6.96
CA GLU A 9 -10.10 0.13 6.34
C GLU A 9 -8.63 0.55 6.45
N GLU A 10 -7.94 -0.08 7.39
CA GLU A 10 -6.50 0.07 7.58
C GLU A 10 -5.79 -0.44 6.32
N TYR A 11 -4.75 0.29 5.88
CA TYR A 11 -4.00 -0.08 4.69
C TYR A 11 -3.39 -1.47 4.84
N ASN A 12 -3.80 -2.39 3.95
CA ASN A 12 -3.33 -3.77 3.95
C ASN A 12 -2.60 -4.10 2.63
N PRO A 13 -1.27 -4.26 2.66
CA PRO A 13 -0.47 -4.53 1.47
C PRO A 13 -0.78 -5.90 0.84
N TYR A 14 -1.20 -6.90 1.62
CA TYR A 14 -1.64 -8.18 1.07
C TYR A 14 -2.93 -8.02 0.27
N ALA A 15 -3.89 -7.25 0.80
CA ALA A 15 -5.15 -7.01 0.11
C ALA A 15 -4.96 -6.23 -1.20
N VAL A 16 -4.09 -5.21 -1.19
CA VAL A 16 -3.74 -4.43 -2.39
C VAL A 16 -3.14 -5.32 -3.48
N LEU A 17 -2.29 -6.28 -3.11
CA LEU A 17 -1.71 -7.26 -4.05
C LEU A 17 -2.59 -8.48 -4.31
N ARG A 18 -3.82 -8.52 -3.75
CA ARG A 18 -4.77 -9.65 -3.85
C ARG A 18 -4.19 -10.97 -3.34
N LEU A 19 -3.44 -10.91 -2.25
CA LEU A 19 -2.79 -12.04 -1.58
C LEU A 19 -3.43 -12.32 -0.22
N GLY A 20 -3.27 -13.55 0.25
CA GLY A 20 -3.59 -13.92 1.62
C GLY A 20 -2.55 -13.36 2.61
N GLN A 21 -2.98 -13.13 3.85
CA GLN A 21 -2.09 -12.72 4.93
C GLN A 21 -0.95 -13.74 5.10
N GLY A 22 0.30 -13.26 5.15
CA GLY A 22 1.48 -14.12 5.28
C GLY A 22 1.98 -14.74 3.99
N ALA A 23 1.48 -14.32 2.82
CA ALA A 23 2.05 -14.68 1.54
C ALA A 23 3.55 -14.34 1.47
N SER A 24 4.30 -15.19 0.75
CA SER A 24 5.74 -15.06 0.64
C SER A 24 6.18 -13.87 -0.21
N THR A 25 7.44 -13.46 -0.06
CA THR A 25 8.06 -12.40 -0.87
C THR A 25 8.04 -12.72 -2.37
N SER A 26 8.16 -14.00 -2.74
CA SER A 26 8.05 -14.46 -4.13
C SER A 26 6.64 -14.30 -4.70
N GLU A 27 5.61 -14.56 -3.87
CA GLU A 27 4.22 -14.32 -4.26
C GLU A 27 3.92 -12.84 -4.44
N ALA A 28 4.43 -11.99 -3.53
CA ALA A 28 4.33 -10.53 -3.66
C ALA A 28 4.96 -10.02 -4.95
N LYS A 29 6.18 -10.48 -5.28
CA LYS A 29 6.86 -10.15 -6.55
C LYS A 29 6.05 -10.55 -7.78
N LYS A 30 5.50 -11.77 -7.78
CA LYS A 30 4.69 -12.27 -8.88
C LYS A 30 3.41 -11.45 -9.05
N ALA A 31 2.68 -11.21 -7.96
CA ALA A 31 1.44 -10.45 -7.97
C ALA A 31 1.66 -9.01 -8.44
N TYR A 32 2.69 -8.34 -7.91
CA TYR A 32 3.04 -6.98 -8.31
C TYR A 32 3.35 -6.89 -9.81
N HIS A 33 4.14 -7.82 -10.35
CA HIS A 33 4.50 -7.82 -11.77
C HIS A 33 3.26 -7.97 -12.68
N GLU A 34 2.34 -8.86 -12.34
CA GLU A 34 1.11 -9.07 -13.13
C GLU A 34 0.17 -7.87 -13.02
N LEU A 35 -0.06 -7.35 -11.82
CA LEU A 35 -0.92 -6.18 -11.60
C LEU A 35 -0.33 -4.92 -12.24
N SER A 36 1.00 -4.75 -12.21
CA SER A 36 1.67 -3.61 -12.84
C SER A 36 1.42 -3.55 -14.34
N LYS A 37 1.41 -4.69 -15.04
CA LYS A 37 1.14 -4.71 -16.50
C LYS A 37 -0.25 -4.18 -16.84
N VAL A 38 -1.22 -4.42 -15.96
CA VAL A 38 -2.64 -4.07 -16.13
C VAL A 38 -2.91 -2.63 -15.70
N HIS A 39 -2.30 -2.21 -14.59
CA HIS A 39 -2.60 -0.93 -13.93
C HIS A 39 -1.57 0.17 -14.18
N HIS A 40 -0.56 -0.04 -15.04
CA HIS A 40 0.44 0.98 -15.33
C HIS A 40 -0.20 2.27 -15.92
N PRO A 41 0.19 3.47 -15.47
CA PRO A 41 -0.38 4.73 -15.95
C PRO A 41 -0.19 4.94 -17.46
N ASP A 42 0.97 4.54 -18.04
CA ASP A 42 1.21 4.61 -19.48
C ASP A 42 0.21 3.79 -20.33
N ARG A 43 -0.53 2.87 -19.71
CA ARG A 43 -1.54 2.03 -20.36
C ARG A 43 -2.97 2.45 -19.97
N GLY A 44 -3.13 3.65 -19.39
CA GLY A 44 -4.43 4.18 -18.96
C GLY A 44 -4.83 3.77 -17.54
N GLY A 45 -3.92 3.23 -16.74
CA GLY A 45 -4.15 2.96 -15.32
C GLY A 45 -4.14 4.23 -14.46
N ASP A 46 -4.66 4.12 -13.24
CA ASP A 46 -4.71 5.22 -12.28
C ASP A 46 -3.36 5.36 -11.54
N PRO A 47 -2.69 6.54 -11.59
CA PRO A 47 -1.41 6.75 -10.90
C PRO A 47 -1.50 6.53 -9.39
N VAL A 48 -2.62 6.89 -8.76
CA VAL A 48 -2.80 6.75 -7.31
C VAL A 48 -2.91 5.27 -6.94
N GLY A 49 -3.72 4.50 -7.67
CA GLY A 49 -3.81 3.05 -7.49
C GLY A 49 -2.49 2.33 -7.77
N PHE A 50 -1.71 2.82 -8.74
CA PHE A 50 -0.38 2.28 -9.02
C PHE A 50 0.63 2.58 -7.90
N ASP A 51 0.58 3.77 -7.30
CA ASP A 51 1.37 4.11 -6.11
C ASP A 51 1.03 3.18 -4.93
N GLN A 52 -0.25 2.94 -4.68
CA GLN A 52 -0.68 1.97 -3.66
C GLN A 52 -0.14 0.56 -3.95
N LEU A 53 -0.15 0.13 -5.21
CA LEU A 53 0.39 -1.15 -5.63
C LEU A 53 1.90 -1.26 -5.37
N ALA A 54 2.66 -0.20 -5.68
CA ALA A 54 4.10 -0.12 -5.43
C ALA A 54 4.43 -0.14 -3.93
N LYS A 55 3.69 0.62 -3.13
CA LYS A 55 3.81 0.65 -1.67
C LYS A 55 3.50 -0.71 -1.06
N ALA A 56 2.52 -1.42 -1.58
CA ALA A 56 2.16 -2.74 -1.09
C ALA A 56 3.27 -3.75 -1.36
N TYR A 57 3.86 -3.68 -2.56
CA TYR A 57 5.03 -4.45 -2.92
C TYR A 57 6.21 -4.16 -1.98
N GLN A 58 6.55 -2.89 -1.74
CA GLN A 58 7.63 -2.51 -0.84
C GLN A 58 7.39 -3.04 0.58
N ALA A 59 6.18 -2.86 1.14
CA ALA A 59 5.82 -3.38 2.46
C ALA A 59 6.04 -4.90 2.60
N LEU A 60 5.85 -5.66 1.52
CA LEU A 60 6.00 -7.11 1.54
C LEU A 60 7.41 -7.58 1.16
N THR A 61 8.24 -6.78 0.48
CA THR A 61 9.56 -7.23 0.01
C THR A 61 10.75 -6.56 0.68
N GLU A 62 10.58 -5.39 1.27
CA GLU A 62 11.66 -4.60 1.88
C GLU A 62 11.48 -4.54 3.39
N GLU A 63 12.56 -4.78 4.13
CA GLU A 63 12.52 -4.87 5.59
C GLU A 63 12.13 -3.54 6.25
N GLU A 64 12.67 -2.43 5.75
CA GLU A 64 12.37 -1.09 6.28
C GLU A 64 10.91 -0.70 6.03
N ALA A 65 10.42 -0.88 4.79
CA ALA A 65 9.03 -0.59 4.44
C ALA A 65 8.05 -1.49 5.21
N ARG A 66 8.41 -2.75 5.46
CA ARG A 66 7.60 -3.66 6.29
C ARG A 66 7.49 -3.14 7.71
N LYS A 67 8.63 -2.80 8.32
CA LYS A 67 8.68 -2.25 9.68
C LYS A 67 7.87 -0.95 9.78
N ASN A 68 7.97 -0.08 8.78
CA ASN A 68 7.19 1.15 8.70
C ASN A 68 5.70 0.88 8.64
N TRP A 69 5.26 -0.05 7.79
CA TRP A 69 3.87 -0.45 7.72
C TRP A 69 3.37 -1.04 9.04
N GLU A 70 4.16 -1.92 9.67
CA GLU A 70 3.81 -2.53 10.96
C GLU A 70 3.72 -1.53 12.12
N LEU A 71 4.55 -0.46 12.10
CA LEU A 71 4.59 0.54 13.16
C LEU A 71 3.62 1.72 12.94
N TYR A 72 3.39 2.11 11.68
CA TYR A 72 2.69 3.35 11.33
C TYR A 72 1.46 3.13 10.44
N GLY A 73 1.19 1.89 10.02
CA GLY A 73 0.13 1.58 9.06
C GLY A 73 0.43 2.04 7.63
N ASN A 74 1.65 2.54 7.35
CA ASN A 74 2.07 3.01 6.03
C ASN A 74 3.54 2.62 5.75
N PRO A 75 3.84 1.99 4.60
CA PRO A 75 5.21 1.61 4.24
C PRO A 75 6.18 2.78 4.08
N ASP A 76 5.69 4.00 3.80
CA ASP A 76 6.51 5.22 3.73
C ASP A 76 7.02 5.65 5.12
N GLY A 77 6.49 5.05 6.19
CA GLY A 77 6.82 5.42 7.57
C GLY A 77 5.92 6.53 8.11
N PRO A 78 6.37 7.26 9.14
CA PRO A 78 5.57 8.31 9.76
C PRO A 78 5.34 9.44 8.76
N GLN A 79 4.09 9.65 8.39
CA GLN A 79 3.67 10.77 7.55
C GLN A 79 3.71 12.05 8.41
N GLY A 80 4.82 12.79 8.33
CA GLY A 80 4.95 14.10 8.97
C GLY A 80 3.96 15.10 8.36
N TYR A 81 3.30 15.89 9.20
CA TYR A 81 2.48 17.01 8.76
C TYR A 81 3.34 17.95 7.87
N PRO A 82 2.86 18.40 6.70
CA PRO A 82 3.60 19.37 5.91
C PRO A 82 3.81 20.65 6.73
N VAL A 83 5.06 21.11 6.78
CA VAL A 83 5.50 22.35 7.42
C VAL A 83 5.01 23.55 6.60
N PHE A 84 3.70 23.72 6.49
CA PHE A 84 3.06 24.97 6.07
C PHE A 84 2.35 25.57 7.28
N SER A 85 3.13 25.99 8.26
CA SER A 85 2.65 26.88 9.31
C SER A 85 3.75 27.90 9.62
N LEU A 86 3.36 29.17 9.47
CA LEU A 86 4.06 30.41 9.81
C LEU A 86 5.04 30.96 8.76
N ILE A 87 4.45 31.58 7.74
CA ILE A 87 4.78 32.98 7.39
C ILE A 87 3.62 33.86 7.84
#